data_AF-A0A529K5U9-F1
#
_entry.id   AF-A0A529K5U9-F1
#
_cell.length_a   1.000
_cell.length_b   1.000
_cell.length_c   1.000
_cell.angle_alpha   90.00
_cell.angle_beta   90.00
_cell.angle_gamma   90.00
#
_symmetry.space_group_name_H-M   'P 1'
#
loop_
_entity.id
_entity.type
_entity.pdbx_description
1 polymer ?
#
loop_
_entity_poly.entity_id
_entity_poly.type
_entity_poly.pdbx_seq_one_letter_code
_entity_poly.pdbx_strand_id
1 'polypeptide(L)'
;AMASLGGNPQKINPLVPVDLVIDHSVIVDEFGTPLAFARNVELEYERNEERYKFLKWGQQAFRNFRVVPPGTGICHQVNLEYLGQVVWTNTEGGETTAYPDTCVGTDSHTTMINGLGVLGWGVGGIEAEAAMLGQPVSMLLPEVIGFRLTGRLREGVTATDLVLTVTQMLRKKGVVGKFVEFFGPGLSNMTLADRATIGNMAPEYGATCGFFPVDGETIRYLTMSGRAENRIALVEAYAKAQG
;
A
#
# COMPACT_ATOMS: atom_id res chain seq x y z
N ALA A 1 24.82 14.95 13.58
CA ALA A 1 24.44 16.16 12.81
C ALA A 1 23.56 17.11 13.64
N MET A 2 22.34 16.74 14.06
CA MET A 2 21.50 17.64 14.88
C MET A 2 22.17 18.05 16.20
N ALA A 3 22.71 17.08 16.95
CA ALA A 3 23.45 17.36 18.19
C ALA A 3 24.66 18.27 17.97
N SER A 4 25.42 18.06 16.89
CA SER A 4 26.59 18.88 16.55
C SER A 4 26.22 20.32 16.15
N LEU A 5 24.97 20.55 15.74
CA LEU A 5 24.41 21.88 15.49
C LEU A 5 23.66 22.46 16.71
N GLY A 6 23.74 21.80 17.88
CA GLY A 6 23.07 22.22 19.11
C GLY A 6 21.56 21.94 19.15
N GLY A 7 21.02 21.23 18.17
CA GLY A 7 19.61 20.84 18.10
C GLY A 7 19.30 19.54 18.85
N ASN A 8 18.05 19.35 19.25
CA ASN A 8 17.59 18.11 19.88
C ASN A 8 17.49 16.97 18.85
N PRO A 9 18.30 15.89 18.95
CA PRO A 9 18.23 14.76 18.01
C PRO A 9 16.91 14.01 18.05
N GLN A 10 16.18 14.05 19.17
CA GLN A 10 14.89 13.37 19.32
C GLN A 10 13.78 13.99 18.46
N LYS A 11 14.02 15.16 17.85
CA LYS A 11 13.14 15.73 16.84
C LYS A 11 13.23 14.99 15.50
N ILE A 12 14.29 14.22 15.26
CA ILE A 12 14.40 13.33 14.10
C ILE A 12 13.65 12.05 14.47
N ASN A 13 12.33 12.08 14.32
CA ASN A 13 11.46 10.94 14.57
C ASN A 13 10.27 11.02 13.61
N PRO A 14 9.77 9.89 13.10
CA PRO A 14 8.53 9.87 12.33
C PRO A 14 7.36 10.50 13.09
N LEU A 15 6.70 11.48 12.48
CA LEU A 15 5.49 12.14 12.97
C LEU A 15 4.22 11.41 12.55
N VAL A 16 4.33 10.55 11.53
CA VAL A 16 3.27 9.65 11.04
C VAL A 16 3.67 8.19 11.27
N PRO A 17 2.71 7.24 11.28
CA PRO A 17 3.02 5.82 11.29
C PRO A 17 3.89 5.41 10.09
N VAL A 18 4.91 4.60 10.36
CA VAL A 18 5.83 4.05 9.37
C VAL A 18 5.92 2.55 9.56
N ASP A 19 5.63 1.83 8.48
CA ASP A 19 5.72 0.39 8.40
C ASP A 19 6.82 0.00 7.42
N LEU A 20 7.86 -0.67 7.92
CA LEU A 20 8.92 -1.27 7.10
C LEU A 20 8.68 -2.76 7.00
N VAL A 21 8.45 -3.27 5.79
CA VAL A 21 8.33 -4.70 5.52
C VAL A 21 9.62 -5.22 4.89
N ILE A 22 10.18 -6.29 5.47
CA ILE A 22 11.38 -6.94 4.96
C ILE A 22 10.96 -8.08 4.03
N ASP A 23 11.04 -7.85 2.73
CA ASP A 23 10.61 -8.80 1.70
C ASP A 23 11.58 -8.92 0.50
N HIS A 24 12.43 -7.91 0.27
CA HIS A 24 13.40 -7.87 -0.84
C HIS A 24 14.76 -8.56 -0.54
N SER A 25 14.86 -9.35 0.53
CA SER A 25 16.11 -10.01 0.95
C SER A 25 16.14 -11.53 0.72
N VAL A 26 14.99 -12.19 0.60
CA VAL A 26 14.91 -13.63 0.33
C VAL A 26 15.34 -13.90 -1.11
N ILE A 27 16.17 -14.94 -1.30
CA ILE A 27 16.56 -15.46 -2.60
C ILE A 27 16.12 -16.92 -2.68
N VAL A 28 15.68 -17.37 -3.86
CA VAL A 28 15.34 -18.77 -4.12
C VAL A 28 16.63 -19.55 -4.42
N ASP A 29 17.38 -19.90 -3.37
CA ASP A 29 18.58 -20.74 -3.48
C ASP A 29 18.22 -22.23 -3.65
N GLU A 30 17.21 -22.70 -2.92
CA GLU A 30 16.61 -24.02 -3.06
C GLU A 30 15.14 -23.94 -3.48
N PHE A 31 14.67 -24.93 -4.25
CA PHE A 31 13.28 -25.03 -4.71
C PHE A 31 12.84 -26.49 -4.86
N GLY A 32 11.51 -26.72 -4.87
CA GLY A 32 10.93 -28.03 -5.20
C GLY A 32 11.05 -29.11 -4.10
N THR A 33 11.49 -28.75 -2.90
CA THR A 33 11.59 -29.68 -1.75
C THR A 33 10.85 -29.13 -0.53
N PRO A 34 10.39 -29.98 0.40
CA PRO A 34 9.80 -29.52 1.66
C PRO A 34 10.75 -28.71 2.56
N LEU A 35 12.07 -28.79 2.34
CA LEU A 35 13.08 -28.08 3.12
C LEU A 35 13.46 -26.72 2.53
N ALA A 36 13.10 -26.47 1.27
CA ALA A 36 13.52 -25.28 0.53
C ALA A 36 13.18 -23.97 1.24
N PHE A 37 11.98 -23.86 1.84
CA PHE A 37 11.59 -22.65 2.56
C PHE A 37 12.50 -22.37 3.77
N ALA A 38 12.68 -23.37 4.64
CA ALA A 38 13.51 -23.23 5.84
C ALA A 38 14.96 -22.87 5.46
N ARG A 39 15.49 -23.51 4.41
CA ARG A 39 16.86 -23.28 3.96
C ARG A 39 17.06 -21.89 3.34
N ASN A 40 16.12 -21.42 2.53
CA ASN A 40 16.19 -20.07 1.94
C ASN A 40 16.11 -18.98 3.02
N VAL A 41 15.27 -19.16 4.05
CA VAL A 41 15.18 -18.23 5.19
C VAL A 41 16.47 -18.24 6.01
N GLU A 42 17.06 -19.42 6.28
CA GLU A 42 18.34 -19.52 6.97
C GLU A 42 19.45 -18.74 6.25
N LEU A 43 19.60 -18.95 4.93
CA LEU A 43 20.57 -18.25 4.11
C LEU A 43 20.32 -16.73 4.04
N GLU A 44 19.06 -16.31 4.02
CA GLU A 44 18.69 -14.89 4.08
C GLU A 44 19.22 -14.24 5.36
N TYR A 45 19.01 -14.87 6.52
CA TYR A 45 19.48 -14.37 7.82
C TYR A 45 21.01 -14.32 7.90
N GLU A 46 21.70 -15.35 7.41
CA GLU A 46 23.17 -15.38 7.34
C GLU A 46 23.73 -14.21 6.52
N ARG A 47 23.11 -13.89 5.38
CA ARG A 47 23.57 -12.85 4.45
C ARG A 47 23.24 -11.43 4.91
N ASN A 48 22.15 -11.24 5.65
CA ASN A 48 21.61 -9.92 5.98
C ASN A 48 21.67 -9.58 7.48
N GLU A 49 22.45 -10.32 8.28
CA GLU A 49 22.49 -10.17 9.74
C GLU A 49 22.71 -8.71 10.19
N GLU A 50 23.68 -8.00 9.60
CA GLU A 50 23.97 -6.61 9.94
C GLU A 50 22.79 -5.68 9.63
N ARG A 51 22.15 -5.86 8.47
CA ARG A 51 20.98 -5.07 8.07
C ARG A 51 19.82 -5.29 9.03
N TYR A 52 19.56 -6.52 9.45
CA TYR A 52 18.50 -6.82 10.40
C TYR A 52 18.78 -6.28 11.80
N LYS A 53 20.04 -6.34 12.25
CA LYS A 53 20.45 -5.67 13.50
C LYS A 53 20.21 -4.16 13.43
N PHE A 54 20.55 -3.54 12.30
CA PHE A 54 20.32 -2.11 12.08
C PHE A 54 18.83 -1.74 12.06
N LEU A 55 18.00 -2.49 11.34
CA LEU A 55 16.55 -2.26 11.29
C LEU A 55 15.89 -2.48 12.66
N LYS A 56 16.31 -3.52 13.39
CA LYS A 56 15.83 -3.80 14.75
C LYS A 56 16.23 -2.70 15.73
N TRP A 57 17.44 -2.16 15.60
CA TRP A 57 17.84 -0.96 16.34
C TRP A 57 16.94 0.23 15.98
N GLY A 58 16.67 0.47 14.69
CA GLY A 58 15.79 1.53 14.22
C GLY A 58 14.38 1.45 14.83
N GLN A 59 13.81 0.24 14.91
CA GLN A 59 12.53 -0.01 15.57
C GLN A 59 12.51 0.37 17.06
N GLN A 60 13.64 0.28 17.75
CA GLN A 60 13.75 0.68 19.15
C GLN A 60 14.07 2.17 19.30
N ALA A 61 14.79 2.74 18.32
CA ALA A 61 15.24 4.11 18.35
C ALA A 61 14.15 5.14 17.97
N PHE A 62 13.21 4.75 17.10
CA PHE A 62 12.16 5.63 16.59
C PHE A 62 10.77 5.23 17.08
N ARG A 63 9.97 6.22 17.51
CA ARG A 63 8.54 6.05 17.76
C ARG A 63 7.79 6.04 16.42
N ASN A 64 6.63 5.39 16.40
CA ASN A 64 5.79 5.23 15.20
C ASN A 64 6.46 4.43 14.07
N PHE A 65 7.52 3.66 14.37
CA PHE A 65 8.21 2.83 13.40
C PHE A 65 8.01 1.35 13.75
N ARG A 66 7.36 0.61 12.85
CA ARG A 66 7.12 -0.83 12.99
C ARG A 66 7.89 -1.56 11.90
N VAL A 67 8.52 -2.67 12.27
CA VAL A 67 9.21 -3.56 11.33
C VAL A 67 8.45 -4.87 11.26
N VAL A 68 8.04 -5.25 10.06
CA VAL A 68 7.50 -6.59 9.75
C VAL A 68 8.68 -7.49 9.38
N PRO A 69 8.91 -8.59 10.12
CA PRO A 69 10.09 -9.43 9.94
C PRO A 69 10.05 -10.22 8.61
N PRO A 70 11.21 -10.70 8.14
CA PRO A 70 11.30 -11.51 6.93
C PRO A 70 10.47 -12.80 7.05
N GLY A 71 9.99 -13.30 5.91
CA GLY A 71 9.15 -14.51 5.84
C GLY A 71 7.69 -14.31 6.23
N THR A 72 7.26 -13.09 6.58
CA THR A 72 5.85 -12.78 6.89
C THR A 72 4.99 -12.61 5.64
N GLY A 73 5.57 -12.11 4.55
CA GLY A 73 4.88 -11.82 3.31
C GLY A 73 5.57 -10.70 2.52
N ILE A 74 4.94 -10.29 1.42
CA ILE A 74 5.42 -9.20 0.55
C ILE A 74 4.75 -7.89 0.99
N CYS A 75 5.47 -6.77 0.91
CA CYS A 75 5.08 -5.45 1.40
C CYS A 75 3.64 -5.08 1.04
N HIS A 76 3.30 -5.12 -0.25
CA HIS A 76 1.98 -4.70 -0.74
C HIS A 76 0.85 -5.63 -0.33
N GLN A 77 1.12 -6.93 -0.22
CA GLN A 77 0.13 -7.90 0.25
C GLN A 77 -0.11 -7.74 1.76
N VAL A 78 0.95 -7.59 2.56
CA VAL A 78 0.84 -7.28 3.99
C VAL A 78 0.13 -5.94 4.20
N ASN A 79 0.36 -4.96 3.33
CA ASN A 79 -0.35 -3.70 3.38
C ASN A 79 -1.86 -3.89 3.14
N LEU A 80 -2.23 -4.58 2.06
CA LEU A 80 -3.62 -4.86 1.72
C LEU A 80 -4.34 -5.69 2.80
N GLU A 81 -3.68 -6.74 3.28
CA GLU A 81 -4.25 -7.73 4.18
C GLU A 81 -4.14 -7.38 5.65
N TYR A 82 -3.29 -6.43 6.06
CA TYR A 82 -3.09 -6.10 7.48
C TYR A 82 -2.92 -4.61 7.81
N LEU A 83 -2.04 -3.89 7.10
CA LEU A 83 -1.66 -2.52 7.51
C LEU A 83 -2.71 -1.47 7.13
N GLY A 84 -3.26 -1.56 5.91
CA GLY A 84 -4.28 -0.65 5.38
C GLY A 84 -5.54 -0.64 6.23
N GLN A 85 -5.94 0.56 6.66
CA GLN A 85 -7.08 0.80 7.54
C GLN A 85 -8.31 1.34 6.81
N VAL A 86 -8.15 1.87 5.59
CA VAL A 86 -9.18 2.58 4.80
C VAL A 86 -9.64 3.89 5.42
N VAL A 87 -9.93 3.90 6.71
CA VAL A 87 -10.26 5.08 7.52
C VAL A 87 -9.48 5.04 8.82
N TRP A 88 -8.77 6.11 9.11
CA TRP A 88 -8.09 6.35 10.39
C TRP A 88 -8.93 7.21 11.31
N THR A 89 -8.57 7.18 12.60
CA THR A 89 -9.12 8.05 13.63
C THR A 89 -7.96 8.68 14.38
N ASN A 90 -8.02 9.99 14.63
CA ASN A 90 -7.11 10.69 15.52
C ASN A 90 -7.93 11.39 16.60
N THR A 91 -7.45 11.37 17.85
CA THR A 91 -8.10 12.02 18.99
C THR A 91 -7.20 13.11 19.53
N GLU A 92 -7.60 14.37 19.33
CA GLU A 92 -6.87 15.55 19.80
C GLU A 92 -7.84 16.48 20.54
N GLY A 93 -7.44 17.01 21.70
CA GLY A 93 -8.27 17.97 22.45
C GLY A 93 -9.62 17.43 22.95
N GLY A 94 -9.81 16.10 22.99
CA GLY A 94 -11.08 15.46 23.34
C GLY A 94 -12.05 15.29 22.17
N GLU A 95 -11.66 15.72 20.96
CA GLU A 95 -12.39 15.48 19.72
C GLU A 95 -11.74 14.34 18.95
N THR A 96 -12.56 13.45 18.39
CA THR A 96 -12.08 12.34 17.54
C THR A 96 -12.47 12.64 16.10
N THR A 97 -11.48 12.79 15.24
CA THR A 97 -11.66 13.00 13.80
C THR A 97 -11.39 11.72 13.04
N ALA A 98 -12.33 11.33 12.17
CA ALA A 98 -12.11 10.25 11.20
C ALA A 98 -11.69 10.85 9.85
N TYR A 99 -10.72 10.22 9.19
CA TYR A 99 -10.15 10.70 7.91
C TYR A 99 -9.72 9.51 7.05
N PRO A 100 -9.61 9.68 5.72
CA PRO A 100 -9.32 8.58 4.83
C PRO A 100 -7.86 8.16 4.98
N ASP A 101 -7.62 6.86 4.83
CA ASP A 101 -6.27 6.32 4.77
C ASP A 101 -5.61 6.73 3.45
N THR A 102 -4.38 7.23 3.55
CA THR A 102 -3.52 7.57 2.43
C THR A 102 -2.10 7.19 2.78
N CYS A 103 -1.30 6.78 1.79
CA CYS A 103 0.09 6.44 2.04
C CYS A 103 1.00 6.74 0.85
N VAL A 104 2.27 6.96 1.15
CA VAL A 104 3.35 6.93 0.16
C VAL A 104 4.38 5.91 0.61
N GLY A 105 4.95 5.16 -0.33
CA GLY A 105 5.92 4.12 -0.03
C GLY A 105 7.17 4.28 -0.87
N THR A 106 8.29 3.78 -0.38
CA THR A 106 9.58 3.77 -1.12
C THR A 106 9.65 2.65 -2.16
N ASP A 107 8.49 2.26 -2.71
CA ASP A 107 8.30 1.21 -3.68
C ASP A 107 7.21 1.65 -4.68
N SER A 108 7.46 1.47 -5.98
CA SER A 108 6.56 1.91 -7.05
C SER A 108 5.17 1.28 -6.96
N HIS A 109 5.10 0.02 -6.53
CA HIS A 109 3.88 -0.79 -6.50
C HIS A 109 3.07 -0.59 -5.23
N THR A 110 3.44 0.39 -4.39
CA THR A 110 2.58 0.90 -3.29
C THR A 110 1.16 1.20 -3.79
N THR A 111 1.03 1.50 -5.09
CA THR A 111 -0.25 1.69 -5.78
C THR A 111 -1.21 0.49 -5.70
N MET A 112 -0.77 -0.71 -5.31
CA MET A 112 -1.64 -1.87 -5.09
C MET A 112 -2.74 -1.58 -4.06
N ILE A 113 -2.45 -0.76 -3.04
CA ILE A 113 -3.40 -0.44 -1.96
C ILE A 113 -4.62 0.35 -2.44
N ASN A 114 -4.52 1.00 -3.62
CA ASN A 114 -5.62 1.73 -4.23
C ASN A 114 -6.81 0.83 -4.59
N GLY A 115 -6.60 -0.49 -4.72
CA GLY A 115 -7.69 -1.46 -4.88
C GLY A 115 -8.61 -1.55 -3.67
N LEU A 116 -8.14 -1.11 -2.49
CA LEU A 116 -8.87 -1.06 -1.22
C LEU A 116 -9.55 0.30 -0.98
N GLY A 117 -9.39 1.27 -1.88
CA GLY A 117 -9.87 2.64 -1.69
C GLY A 117 -8.97 3.52 -0.82
N VAL A 118 -7.72 3.07 -0.57
CA VAL A 118 -6.68 3.87 0.07
C VAL A 118 -5.86 4.55 -1.01
N LEU A 119 -5.80 5.89 -1.00
CA LEU A 119 -5.02 6.60 -2.01
C LEU A 119 -3.53 6.49 -1.68
N GLY A 120 -2.76 5.81 -2.52
CA GLY A 120 -1.32 5.71 -2.32
C GLY A 120 -0.47 5.42 -3.55
N TRP A 121 0.80 5.80 -3.50
CA TRP A 121 1.72 5.67 -4.62
C TRP A 121 3.19 5.62 -4.17
N GLY A 122 4.07 5.23 -5.09
CA GLY A 122 5.50 5.17 -4.85
C GLY A 122 6.19 6.54 -4.93
N VAL A 123 7.12 6.79 -4.01
CA VAL A 123 7.98 7.99 -3.97
C VAL A 123 9.44 7.59 -3.72
N GLY A 124 10.38 8.52 -3.91
CA GLY A 124 11.77 8.30 -3.54
C GLY A 124 11.98 8.28 -2.02
N GLY A 125 13.12 7.74 -1.59
CA GLY A 125 13.47 7.66 -0.16
C GLY A 125 13.53 9.03 0.53
N ILE A 126 14.02 10.06 -0.17
CA ILE A 126 14.13 11.42 0.37
C ILE A 126 12.74 12.03 0.59
N GLU A 127 11.83 11.86 -0.38
CA GLU A 127 10.44 12.32 -0.25
C GLU A 127 9.72 11.60 0.89
N ALA A 128 9.93 10.29 1.02
CA ALA A 128 9.39 9.50 2.13
C ALA A 128 9.94 9.99 3.48
N GLU A 129 11.25 10.21 3.61
CA GLU A 129 11.87 10.75 4.83
C GLU A 129 11.33 12.14 5.19
N ALA A 130 11.15 13.01 4.19
CA ALA A 130 10.56 14.33 4.39
C ALA A 130 9.11 14.22 4.89
N ALA A 131 8.30 13.32 4.29
CA ALA A 131 6.94 13.04 4.73
C ALA A 131 6.89 12.49 6.15
N MET A 132 7.82 11.60 6.52
CA MET A 132 7.97 11.10 7.88
C MET A 132 8.22 12.22 8.89
N LEU A 133 8.92 13.29 8.49
CA LEU A 133 9.19 14.46 9.34
C LEU A 133 8.08 15.53 9.26
N GLY A 134 6.93 15.21 8.67
CA GLY A 134 5.75 16.07 8.60
C GLY A 134 5.75 17.06 7.44
N GLN A 135 6.68 16.94 6.49
CA GLN A 135 6.63 17.75 5.28
C GLN A 135 5.55 17.20 4.33
N PRO A 136 4.58 18.00 3.89
CA PRO A 136 3.59 17.56 2.91
C PRO A 136 4.26 17.14 1.58
N VAL A 137 3.74 16.08 0.96
CA VAL A 137 4.16 15.67 -0.39
C VAL A 137 3.67 16.71 -1.39
N SER A 138 4.59 17.35 -2.10
CA SER A 138 4.26 18.35 -3.12
C SER A 138 3.96 17.66 -4.45
N MET A 139 2.77 17.93 -5.01
CA MET A 139 2.39 17.45 -6.34
C MET A 139 1.57 18.50 -7.08
N LEU A 140 1.65 18.48 -8.41
CA LEU A 140 0.69 19.21 -9.24
C LEU A 140 -0.68 18.54 -9.13
N LEU A 141 -1.76 19.33 -9.16
CA LEU A 141 -3.11 18.79 -9.18
C LEU A 141 -3.25 17.89 -10.43
N PRO A 142 -3.45 16.57 -10.27
CA PRO A 142 -3.40 15.65 -11.38
C PRO A 142 -4.70 15.69 -12.17
N GLU A 143 -4.62 15.49 -13.48
CA GLU A 143 -5.79 15.09 -14.26
C GLU A 143 -6.25 13.69 -13.83
N VAL A 144 -7.58 13.48 -13.77
CA VAL A 144 -8.17 12.18 -13.46
C VAL A 144 -8.78 11.58 -14.73
N ILE A 145 -8.28 10.43 -15.15
CA ILE A 145 -8.78 9.66 -16.27
C ILE A 145 -9.74 8.60 -15.75
N GLY A 146 -11.03 8.77 -16.03
CA GLY A 146 -12.04 7.77 -15.70
C GLY A 146 -11.91 6.53 -16.61
N PHE A 147 -11.66 5.36 -16.02
CA PHE A 147 -11.68 4.07 -16.71
C PHE A 147 -13.01 3.35 -16.43
N ARG A 148 -13.92 3.37 -17.41
CA ARG A 148 -15.24 2.76 -17.26
C ARG A 148 -15.21 1.26 -17.55
N LEU A 149 -15.46 0.44 -16.53
CA LEU A 149 -15.61 -1.01 -16.63
C LEU A 149 -17.08 -1.38 -16.84
N THR A 150 -17.32 -2.27 -17.79
CA THR A 150 -18.68 -2.76 -18.12
C THR A 150 -18.67 -4.26 -18.39
N GLY A 151 -19.80 -4.92 -18.09
CA GLY A 151 -19.97 -6.34 -18.33
C GLY A 151 -19.34 -7.21 -17.24
N ARG A 152 -19.02 -8.45 -17.61
CA ARG A 152 -18.38 -9.46 -16.75
C ARG A 152 -17.31 -10.21 -17.54
N LEU A 153 -16.29 -10.71 -16.85
CA LEU A 153 -15.30 -11.59 -17.46
C LEU A 153 -15.98 -12.87 -17.97
N ARG A 154 -15.50 -13.37 -19.10
CA ARG A 154 -15.94 -14.66 -19.64
C ARG A 154 -15.28 -15.78 -18.84
N GLU A 155 -15.92 -16.94 -18.82
CA GLU A 155 -15.32 -18.14 -18.24
C GLU A 155 -13.96 -18.43 -18.90
N GLY A 156 -12.98 -18.82 -18.08
CA GLY A 156 -11.60 -19.05 -18.52
C GLY A 156 -10.72 -17.80 -18.62
N VAL A 157 -11.29 -16.58 -18.51
CA VAL A 157 -10.49 -15.35 -18.43
C VAL A 157 -10.00 -15.14 -17.01
N THR A 158 -8.70 -14.87 -16.86
CA THR A 158 -8.03 -14.71 -15.57
C THR A 158 -7.87 -13.24 -15.18
N ALA A 159 -7.54 -12.98 -13.91
CA ALA A 159 -7.14 -11.66 -13.42
C ALA A 159 -5.94 -11.10 -14.21
N THR A 160 -5.01 -11.97 -14.60
CA THR A 160 -3.84 -11.61 -15.40
C THR A 160 -4.22 -11.12 -16.79
N ASP A 161 -5.17 -11.80 -17.46
CA ASP A 161 -5.67 -11.36 -18.78
C ASP A 161 -6.32 -9.98 -18.69
N LEU A 162 -7.12 -9.75 -17.64
CA LEU A 162 -7.75 -8.46 -17.37
C LEU A 162 -6.71 -7.36 -17.16
N VAL A 163 -5.75 -7.56 -16.24
CA VAL A 163 -4.79 -6.52 -15.89
C VAL A 163 -3.86 -6.17 -17.05
N LEU A 164 -3.40 -7.16 -17.82
CA LEU A 164 -2.56 -6.91 -18.99
C LEU A 164 -3.32 -6.16 -20.08
N THR A 165 -4.61 -6.45 -20.26
CA THR A 165 -5.49 -5.72 -21.18
C THR A 165 -5.67 -4.27 -20.73
N VAL A 166 -5.98 -4.03 -19.46
CA VAL A 166 -6.11 -2.68 -18.88
C VAL A 166 -4.80 -1.90 -19.03
N THR A 167 -3.67 -2.53 -18.69
CA THR A 167 -2.34 -1.93 -18.82
C THR A 167 -2.04 -1.53 -20.26
N GLN A 168 -2.32 -2.41 -21.22
CA GLN A 168 -2.12 -2.13 -22.64
C GLN A 168 -2.97 -0.94 -23.12
N MET A 169 -4.24 -0.89 -22.71
CA MET A 169 -5.17 0.21 -23.05
C MET A 169 -4.70 1.55 -22.47
N LEU A 170 -4.30 1.56 -21.19
CA LEU A 170 -3.84 2.77 -20.50
C LEU A 170 -2.50 3.27 -21.03
N ARG A 171 -1.56 2.36 -21.33
CA ARG A 171 -0.31 2.71 -22.04
C ARG A 171 -0.60 3.41 -23.37
N LYS A 172 -1.51 2.85 -24.17
CA LYS A 172 -1.88 3.44 -25.47
C LYS A 172 -2.55 4.81 -25.30
N LYS A 173 -3.31 5.02 -24.23
CA LYS A 173 -3.97 6.30 -23.92
C LYS A 173 -2.97 7.39 -23.49
N GLY A 174 -1.87 7.00 -22.85
CA GLY A 174 -0.84 7.93 -22.34
C GLY A 174 -1.28 8.62 -21.06
N VAL A 175 -1.16 7.92 -19.92
CA VAL A 175 -1.63 8.40 -18.60
C VAL A 175 -0.50 8.79 -17.65
N VAL A 176 0.68 9.13 -18.20
CA VAL A 176 1.86 9.49 -17.42
C VAL A 176 1.59 10.69 -16.51
N GLY A 177 1.82 10.52 -15.20
CA GLY A 177 1.62 11.58 -14.20
C GLY A 177 0.15 11.95 -13.93
N LYS A 178 -0.79 11.10 -14.39
CA LYS A 178 -2.23 11.28 -14.18
C LYS A 178 -2.75 10.26 -13.18
N PHE A 179 -3.90 10.55 -12.59
CA PHE A 179 -4.67 9.58 -11.83
C PHE A 179 -5.55 8.79 -12.80
N VAL A 180 -5.69 7.50 -12.56
CA VAL A 180 -6.71 6.68 -13.22
C VAL A 180 -7.72 6.27 -12.16
N GLU A 181 -8.99 6.58 -12.36
CA GLU A 181 -10.06 6.19 -11.45
C GLU A 181 -10.99 5.20 -12.15
N PHE A 182 -11.17 4.03 -11.55
CA PHE A 182 -11.98 2.96 -12.10
C PHE A 182 -13.43 3.10 -11.62
N PHE A 183 -14.38 3.04 -12.56
CA PHE A 183 -15.80 3.19 -12.26
C PHE A 183 -16.68 2.38 -13.21
N GLY A 184 -17.98 2.33 -12.92
CA GLY A 184 -18.99 1.73 -13.79
C GLY A 184 -19.48 0.35 -13.33
N PRO A 185 -20.49 -0.21 -14.03
CA PRO A 185 -21.21 -1.39 -13.59
C PRO A 185 -20.38 -2.68 -13.59
N GLY A 186 -19.19 -2.68 -14.19
CA GLY A 186 -18.29 -3.83 -14.14
C GLY A 186 -17.64 -4.03 -12.76
N LEU A 187 -17.50 -2.98 -11.94
CA LEU A 187 -16.82 -3.06 -10.63
C LEU A 187 -17.50 -4.03 -9.67
N SER A 188 -18.83 -4.13 -9.71
CA SER A 188 -19.60 -5.02 -8.84
C SER A 188 -19.36 -6.51 -9.11
N ASN A 189 -18.74 -6.84 -10.24
CA ASN A 189 -18.41 -8.22 -10.63
C ASN A 189 -16.93 -8.56 -10.35
N MET A 190 -16.17 -7.64 -9.77
CA MET A 190 -14.73 -7.80 -9.55
C MET A 190 -14.41 -8.01 -8.08
N THR A 191 -13.55 -8.99 -7.82
CA THR A 191 -13.02 -9.19 -6.47
C THR A 191 -12.05 -8.09 -6.10
N LEU A 192 -11.81 -7.89 -4.80
CA LEU A 192 -10.80 -6.92 -4.37
C LEU A 192 -9.38 -7.30 -4.84
N ALA A 193 -9.09 -8.59 -4.96
CA ALA A 193 -7.81 -9.07 -5.50
C ALA A 193 -7.61 -8.63 -6.96
N ASP A 194 -8.66 -8.67 -7.80
CA ASP A 194 -8.59 -8.18 -9.18
C ASP A 194 -8.31 -6.67 -9.24
N ARG A 195 -8.95 -5.90 -8.36
CA ARG A 195 -8.76 -4.45 -8.23
C ARG A 195 -7.34 -4.12 -7.79
N ALA A 196 -6.85 -4.80 -6.75
CA ALA A 196 -5.49 -4.65 -6.25
C ALA A 196 -4.45 -5.02 -7.33
N THR A 197 -4.70 -6.07 -8.12
CA THR A 197 -3.85 -6.45 -9.25
C THR A 197 -3.76 -5.33 -10.30
N ILE A 198 -4.86 -4.64 -10.59
CA ILE A 198 -4.89 -3.49 -11.50
C ILE A 198 -4.21 -2.25 -10.90
N GLY A 199 -4.45 -1.96 -9.62
CA GLY A 199 -3.79 -0.87 -8.91
C GLY A 199 -2.27 -1.08 -8.83
N ASN A 200 -1.83 -2.32 -8.62
CA ASN A 200 -0.43 -2.72 -8.58
C ASN A 200 0.28 -2.35 -9.89
N MET A 201 -0.36 -2.55 -11.05
CA MET A 201 0.26 -2.27 -12.35
C MET A 201 0.31 -0.78 -12.76
N ALA A 202 -0.05 0.15 -11.86
CA ALA A 202 -0.03 1.58 -12.18
C ALA A 202 1.31 2.12 -12.70
N PRO A 203 2.46 1.75 -12.10
CA PRO A 203 3.77 2.11 -12.65
C PRO A 203 3.96 1.58 -14.07
N GLU A 204 3.48 0.37 -14.38
CA GLU A 204 3.62 -0.22 -15.71
C GLU A 204 2.84 0.56 -16.77
N TYR A 205 1.63 1.05 -16.49
CA TYR A 205 0.89 1.92 -17.43
C TYR A 205 1.19 3.42 -17.30
N GLY A 206 2.05 3.80 -16.35
CA GLY A 206 2.61 5.14 -16.18
C GLY A 206 1.77 6.08 -15.31
N ALA A 207 0.62 5.64 -14.80
CA ALA A 207 -0.20 6.48 -13.93
C ALA A 207 0.49 6.66 -12.57
N THR A 208 0.18 7.76 -11.89
CA THR A 208 0.59 7.94 -10.49
C THR A 208 -0.14 6.94 -9.59
N CYS A 209 -1.41 6.66 -9.87
CA CYS A 209 -2.21 5.66 -9.17
C CYS A 209 -3.34 5.10 -10.05
N GLY A 210 -3.84 3.91 -9.68
CA GLY A 210 -5.06 3.31 -10.22
C GLY A 210 -6.09 3.10 -9.10
N PHE A 211 -7.00 4.06 -8.94
CA PHE A 211 -7.90 4.18 -7.79
C PHE A 211 -9.23 3.46 -7.97
N PHE A 212 -9.61 2.68 -6.96
CA PHE A 212 -10.94 2.05 -6.85
C PHE A 212 -11.63 2.59 -5.60
N PRO A 213 -12.77 3.28 -5.74
CA PRO A 213 -13.51 3.79 -4.58
C PRO A 213 -13.96 2.68 -3.62
N VAL A 214 -14.15 3.05 -2.35
CA VAL A 214 -14.71 2.15 -1.33
C VAL A 214 -16.14 1.76 -1.70
N ASP A 215 -16.43 0.47 -1.77
CA ASP A 215 -17.77 -0.05 -2.02
C ASP A 215 -18.06 -1.33 -1.19
N GLY A 216 -19.15 -2.02 -1.51
CA GLY A 216 -19.52 -3.26 -0.82
C GLY A 216 -18.49 -4.39 -0.94
N GLU A 217 -17.67 -4.41 -2.00
CA GLU A 217 -16.54 -5.33 -2.13
C GLU A 217 -15.47 -5.04 -1.08
N THR A 218 -15.14 -3.76 -0.90
CA THR A 218 -14.18 -3.32 0.12
C THR A 218 -14.63 -3.78 1.50
N ILE A 219 -15.90 -3.55 1.87
CA ILE A 219 -16.45 -3.99 3.17
C ILE A 219 -16.37 -5.51 3.33
N ARG A 220 -16.71 -6.26 2.27
CA ARG A 220 -16.61 -7.73 2.28
C ARG A 220 -15.17 -8.21 2.46
N TYR A 221 -14.21 -7.57 1.79
CA TYR A 221 -12.80 -7.91 1.92
C TYR A 221 -12.24 -7.60 3.31
N LEU A 222 -12.60 -6.45 3.91
CA LEU A 222 -12.20 -6.13 5.29
C LEU A 222 -12.74 -7.18 6.27
N THR A 223 -13.96 -7.66 6.06
CA THR A 223 -14.55 -8.75 6.84
C THR A 223 -13.77 -10.06 6.65
N MET A 224 -13.51 -10.44 5.39
CA MET A 224 -12.80 -11.68 5.04
C MET A 224 -11.35 -11.72 5.57
N SER A 225 -10.66 -10.57 5.55
CA SER A 225 -9.29 -10.41 6.06
C SER A 225 -9.22 -10.25 7.59
N GLY A 226 -10.34 -10.42 8.31
CA GLY A 226 -10.38 -10.43 9.76
C GLY A 226 -10.18 -9.04 10.40
N ARG A 227 -10.55 -7.95 9.71
CA ARG A 227 -10.57 -6.62 10.34
C ARG A 227 -11.60 -6.57 11.46
N ALA A 228 -11.29 -5.78 12.49
CA ALA A 228 -12.18 -5.63 13.64
C ALA A 228 -13.53 -5.05 13.23
N GLU A 229 -14.62 -5.56 13.80
CA GLU A 229 -16.00 -5.16 13.45
C GLU A 229 -16.24 -3.65 13.60
N ASN A 230 -15.65 -3.02 14.63
CA ASN A 230 -15.74 -1.58 14.84
C ASN A 230 -15.05 -0.76 13.74
N ARG A 231 -13.95 -1.28 13.16
CA ARG A 231 -13.26 -0.66 12.02
C ARG A 231 -14.14 -0.74 10.78
N ILE A 232 -14.71 -1.91 10.51
CA ILE A 232 -15.59 -2.13 9.36
C ILE A 232 -16.80 -1.19 9.42
N ALA A 233 -17.45 -1.11 10.59
CA ALA A 233 -18.57 -0.19 10.81
C ALA A 233 -18.18 1.28 10.63
N LEU A 234 -16.99 1.68 11.10
CA LEU A 234 -16.47 3.03 10.88
C LEU A 234 -16.26 3.32 9.38
N VAL A 235 -15.61 2.40 8.65
CA VAL A 235 -15.33 2.57 7.21
C VAL A 235 -16.63 2.74 6.43
N GLU A 236 -17.63 1.90 6.69
CA GLU A 236 -18.92 1.97 6.01
C GLU A 236 -19.67 3.27 6.33
N ALA A 237 -19.71 3.67 7.60
CA ALA A 237 -20.38 4.90 8.03
C ALA A 237 -19.68 6.14 7.47
N TYR A 238 -18.35 6.17 7.52
CA TYR A 238 -17.54 7.26 7.00
C TYR A 238 -17.71 7.43 5.48
N ALA A 239 -17.58 6.34 4.71
CA ALA A 239 -17.72 6.38 3.26
C ALA A 239 -19.10 6.89 2.83
N LYS A 240 -20.19 6.41 3.47
CA LYS A 240 -21.56 6.90 3.19
C LYS A 240 -21.75 8.39 3.54
N ALA A 241 -21.07 8.88 4.57
CA ALA A 241 -21.19 10.27 4.99
C ALA A 241 -20.43 11.24 4.08
N GLN A 242 -19.30 10.81 3.50
CA GLN A 242 -18.49 11.64 2.60
C GLN A 242 -19.03 11.68 1.15
N GLY A 243 -19.86 10.71 0.76
CA GLY A 243 -20.39 10.57 -0.61
C GLY A 243 -19.46 9.80 -1.53
#